data_AF-A0A7V2QX02-F1
#
_entry.id   AF-A0A7V2QX02-F1
#
_cell.length_a   1.000
_cell.length_b   1.000
_cell.length_c   1.000
_cell.angle_alpha   90.00
_cell.angle_beta   90.00
_cell.angle_gamma   90.00
#
_symmetry.space_group_name_H-M   'P 1'
#
loop_
_entity.id
_entity.type
_entity.pdbx_description
1 polymer ?
#
loop_
_entity_poly.entity_id
_entity_poly.type
_entity_poly.pdbx_seq_one_letter_code
_entity_poly.pdbx_strand_id
1 'polypeptide(L)'
;MSTGLGFRSVIRKDGRSNPVGLDGVFEAYCPPYYRSMDEAIDTFVDKKFGSGAPFAADYKGLVAFKHWPRIQPDYHHPSKASIDLVKAFCSYVYETHGRFPVTSDTMLVPIWLQVHHLDLDFYDKHYPREMVTEAQRHHMELWHKESG
;
A
#
# COMPACT_ATOMS: atom_id res chain seq x y z
N MET A 1 -9.12 -14.12 26.19
CA MET A 1 -8.13 -13.32 25.42
C MET A 1 -8.88 -12.65 24.28
N SER A 2 -8.77 -11.33 24.13
CA SER A 2 -9.46 -10.58 23.05
C SER A 2 -8.94 -11.04 21.68
N THR A 3 -9.83 -11.40 20.76
CA THR A 3 -9.51 -11.97 19.44
C THR A 3 -9.12 -10.93 18.37
N GLY A 4 -8.81 -9.69 18.78
CA GLY A 4 -8.21 -8.64 17.93
C GLY A 4 -8.80 -8.54 16.52
N LEU A 5 -10.04 -8.06 16.36
CA LEU A 5 -10.76 -7.92 15.08
C LEU A 5 -10.76 -9.16 14.14
N GLY A 6 -10.40 -10.35 14.65
CA GLY A 6 -10.26 -11.56 13.85
C GLY A 6 -8.91 -11.69 13.12
N PHE A 7 -7.93 -10.81 13.39
CA PHE A 7 -6.62 -10.91 12.78
C PHE A 7 -5.89 -12.16 13.27
N ARG A 8 -5.33 -12.89 12.31
CA ARG A 8 -4.35 -13.93 12.53
C ARG A 8 -3.07 -13.30 13.07
N SER A 9 -2.53 -13.89 14.13
CA SER A 9 -1.24 -13.51 14.69
C SER A 9 -0.24 -14.65 14.65
N VAL A 10 1.03 -14.31 14.52
CA VAL A 10 2.17 -15.20 14.76
C VAL A 10 2.85 -14.83 16.07
N ILE A 11 3.49 -15.81 16.72
CA ILE A 11 4.33 -15.56 17.89
C ILE A 11 5.75 -15.25 17.41
N ARG A 12 6.24 -14.08 17.80
CA ARG A 12 7.59 -13.57 17.49
C ARG A 12 8.65 -14.37 18.27
N LYS A 13 9.92 -14.23 17.86
CA LYS A 13 11.04 -14.86 18.58
C LYS A 13 11.20 -14.39 20.03
N ASP A 14 10.70 -13.19 20.37
CA ASP A 14 10.66 -12.67 21.74
C ASP A 14 9.39 -13.05 22.52
N GLY A 15 8.56 -13.95 21.98
CA GLY A 15 7.36 -14.48 22.62
C GLY A 15 6.12 -13.57 22.53
N ARG A 16 6.23 -12.36 21.96
CA ARG A 16 5.07 -11.47 21.80
C ARG A 16 4.25 -11.81 20.56
N SER A 17 2.95 -11.55 20.62
CA SER A 17 2.05 -11.71 19.47
C SER A 17 2.31 -10.63 18.43
N ASN A 18 2.19 -10.97 17.15
CA ASN A 18 2.27 -10.05 16.03
C ASN A 18 1.12 -10.33 15.05
N PRO A 19 0.16 -9.41 14.88
CA PRO A 19 -0.91 -9.58 13.92
C PRO A 19 -0.36 -9.46 12.50
N VAL A 20 -0.58 -10.48 11.67
CA VAL A 20 -0.03 -10.59 10.30
C VAL A 20 -1.09 -10.51 9.22
N GLY A 21 -2.38 -10.64 9.54
CA GLY A 21 -3.41 -10.41 8.54
C GLY A 21 -4.80 -10.92 8.93
N LEU A 22 -5.74 -10.64 8.05
CA LEU A 22 -7.10 -11.15 8.07
C LEU A 22 -7.30 -11.95 6.78
N ASP A 23 -7.53 -13.26 6.93
CA ASP A 23 -7.53 -14.22 5.82
C ASP A 23 -8.52 -13.81 4.71
N GLY A 24 -8.02 -13.75 3.47
CA GLY A 24 -8.80 -13.34 2.30
C GLY A 24 -9.17 -11.85 2.22
N VAL A 25 -8.81 -11.04 3.22
CA VAL A 25 -9.14 -9.61 3.27
C VAL A 25 -7.90 -8.74 3.23
N PHE A 26 -6.98 -8.93 4.17
CA PHE A 26 -5.80 -8.11 4.30
C PHE A 26 -4.62 -8.93 4.83
N GLU A 27 -3.79 -9.41 3.92
CA GLU A 27 -2.72 -10.38 4.20
C GLU A 27 -1.36 -9.70 4.07
N ALA A 28 -0.49 -9.87 5.08
CA ALA A 28 0.86 -9.31 5.03
C ALA A 28 1.71 -9.97 3.94
N TYR A 29 2.62 -9.20 3.37
CA TYR A 29 3.75 -9.71 2.59
C TYR A 29 4.84 -10.30 3.50
N CYS A 30 4.47 -11.33 4.26
CA CYS A 30 5.38 -12.15 5.06
C CYS A 30 4.72 -13.51 5.36
N PRO A 31 5.46 -14.49 5.91
CA PRO A 31 4.84 -15.71 6.40
C PRO A 31 3.80 -15.42 7.49
N PRO A 32 2.70 -16.19 7.54
CA PRO A 32 2.46 -17.44 6.80
C PRO A 32 1.78 -17.29 5.44
N TYR A 33 1.44 -16.08 4.99
CA TYR A 33 0.76 -15.86 3.71
C TYR A 33 1.66 -16.10 2.50
N TYR A 34 2.98 -15.95 2.70
CA TYR A 34 4.03 -16.32 1.76
C TYR A 34 5.01 -17.28 2.43
N ARG A 35 5.60 -18.22 1.69
CA ARG A 35 6.49 -19.23 2.28
C ARG A 35 7.77 -18.61 2.86
N SER A 36 8.23 -17.53 2.25
CA SER A 36 9.43 -16.79 2.66
C SER A 36 9.27 -15.29 2.38
N MET A 37 10.17 -14.48 2.95
CA MET A 37 10.25 -13.06 2.57
C MET A 37 10.68 -12.89 1.12
N ASP A 38 11.53 -13.77 0.57
CA ASP A 38 11.89 -13.76 -0.85
C ASP A 38 10.66 -13.85 -1.76
N GLU A 39 9.77 -14.82 -1.50
CA GLU A 39 8.52 -14.98 -2.25
C GLU A 39 7.61 -13.77 -2.06
N ALA A 40 7.49 -13.26 -0.83
CA ALA A 40 6.68 -12.08 -0.55
C ALA A 40 7.17 -10.85 -1.34
N ILE A 41 8.49 -10.64 -1.42
CA ILE A 41 9.08 -9.53 -2.17
C ILE A 41 8.87 -9.74 -3.68
N ASP A 42 9.05 -10.95 -4.20
CA ASP A 42 8.77 -11.23 -5.62
C ASP A 42 7.31 -10.95 -5.98
N THR A 43 6.36 -11.42 -5.17
CA THR A 43 4.94 -11.15 -5.40
C THR A 43 4.62 -9.65 -5.29
N PHE A 44 5.26 -8.94 -4.37
CA PHE A 44 5.07 -7.48 -4.25
C PHE A 44 5.62 -6.72 -5.45
N VAL A 45 6.79 -7.11 -5.97
CA VAL A 45 7.39 -6.53 -7.16
C VAL A 45 6.50 -6.80 -8.37
N ASP A 46 6.05 -8.04 -8.56
CA ASP A 46 5.15 -8.42 -9.66
C ASP A 46 3.81 -7.66 -9.57
N LYS A 47 3.22 -7.53 -8.39
CA LYS A 47 2.01 -6.73 -8.18
C LYS A 47 2.15 -5.26 -8.57
N LYS A 48 3.37 -4.71 -8.51
CA LYS A 48 3.63 -3.31 -8.89
C LYS A 48 4.03 -3.17 -10.36
N PHE A 49 4.89 -4.04 -10.86
CA PHE A 49 5.62 -3.86 -12.13
C PHE A 49 5.42 -5.00 -13.15
N GLY A 50 4.74 -6.09 -12.77
CA GLY A 50 4.40 -7.20 -13.65
C GLY A 50 3.38 -6.81 -14.72
N SER A 51 3.13 -7.70 -15.68
CA SER A 51 2.16 -7.43 -16.77
C SER A 51 0.78 -7.10 -16.21
N GLY A 52 0.20 -6.00 -16.68
CA GLY A 52 -1.09 -5.50 -16.21
C GLY A 52 -1.08 -4.90 -14.80
N ALA A 53 0.09 -4.77 -14.15
CA ALA A 53 0.24 -4.09 -12.87
C ALA A 53 0.23 -2.56 -13.04
N PRO A 54 -0.08 -1.76 -12.00
CA PRO A 54 -0.26 -0.31 -12.12
C PRO A 54 0.91 0.49 -12.73
N PHE A 55 2.15 -0.03 -12.62
CA PHE A 55 3.34 0.61 -13.20
C PHE A 55 3.79 -0.03 -14.52
N ALA A 56 3.08 -1.02 -15.04
CA ALA A 56 3.40 -1.64 -16.33
C ALA A 56 2.75 -0.89 -17.51
N ALA A 57 3.42 -0.96 -18.67
CA ALA A 57 3.01 -0.20 -19.86
C ALA A 57 1.67 -0.68 -20.45
N ASP A 58 1.28 -1.91 -20.14
CA ASP A 58 0.04 -2.55 -20.56
C ASP A 58 -1.11 -2.41 -19.54
N TYR A 59 -0.93 -1.61 -18.48
CA TYR A 59 -1.98 -1.34 -17.50
C TYR A 59 -3.17 -0.59 -18.10
N LYS A 60 -4.38 -1.08 -17.81
CA LYS A 60 -5.64 -0.53 -18.35
C LYS A 60 -6.58 0.05 -17.28
N GLY A 61 -6.16 0.06 -16.02
CA GLY A 61 -6.97 0.58 -14.93
C GLY A 61 -6.84 2.09 -14.75
N LEU A 62 -7.36 2.60 -13.62
CA LEU A 62 -7.27 4.02 -13.28
C LEU A 62 -5.82 4.42 -13.02
N VAL A 63 -5.35 5.47 -13.69
CA VAL A 63 -3.98 5.97 -13.62
C VAL A 63 -3.90 7.28 -12.83
N ALA A 64 -2.75 7.56 -12.21
CA ALA A 64 -2.59 8.73 -11.36
C ALA A 64 -2.80 10.06 -12.10
N PHE A 65 -2.37 10.18 -13.35
CA PHE A 65 -2.36 11.45 -14.10
C PHE A 65 -2.98 11.30 -15.48
N LYS A 66 -3.61 12.37 -16.00
CA LYS A 66 -4.16 12.38 -17.38
C LYS A 66 -3.11 12.05 -18.44
N HIS A 67 -1.86 12.43 -18.19
CA HIS A 67 -0.73 12.19 -19.10
C HIS A 67 0.14 11.02 -18.65
N TRP A 68 -0.42 10.02 -17.95
CA TRP A 68 0.30 8.86 -17.45
C TRP A 68 1.22 8.18 -18.46
N PRO A 69 0.81 7.91 -19.73
CA PRO A 69 1.69 7.26 -20.71
C PRO A 69 2.97 8.04 -21.04
N ARG A 70 3.01 9.36 -20.76
CA ARG A 70 4.22 10.18 -20.92
C ARG A 70 5.17 10.08 -19.73
N ILE A 71 4.65 9.85 -18.53
CA ILE A 71 5.41 9.88 -17.27
C ILE A 71 5.85 8.47 -16.87
N GLN A 72 5.00 7.48 -17.14
CA GLN A 72 5.22 6.09 -16.73
C GLN A 72 6.52 5.49 -17.28
N PRO A 73 6.98 5.77 -18.52
CA PRO A 73 8.29 5.29 -18.99
C PRO A 73 9.49 5.78 -18.16
N ASP A 74 9.39 6.96 -17.53
CA ASP A 74 10.44 7.50 -16.67
C ASP A 74 10.44 6.87 -15.26
N TYR A 75 9.43 6.05 -14.94
CA TYR A 75 9.33 5.39 -13.66
C TYR A 75 10.30 4.20 -13.63
N HIS A 76 11.41 4.36 -12.92
CA HIS A 76 12.46 3.35 -12.87
C HIS A 76 11.98 2.04 -12.26
N HIS A 77 12.08 0.97 -13.04
CA HIS A 77 11.94 -0.38 -12.53
C HIS A 77 13.13 -0.69 -11.59
N PRO A 78 12.89 -1.27 -10.40
CA PRO A 78 13.99 -1.70 -9.54
C PRO A 78 14.89 -2.69 -10.28
N SER A 79 16.21 -2.48 -10.21
CA SER A 79 17.15 -3.42 -10.80
C SER A 79 17.10 -4.77 -10.07
N LYS A 80 17.50 -5.86 -10.75
CA LYS A 80 17.62 -7.17 -10.09
C LYS A 80 18.50 -7.09 -8.83
N ALA A 81 19.62 -6.38 -8.89
CA ALA A 81 20.50 -6.20 -7.74
C ALA A 81 19.81 -5.47 -6.57
N SER A 82 18.97 -4.47 -6.86
CA SER A 82 18.18 -3.77 -5.85
C SER A 82 17.14 -4.69 -5.20
N ILE A 83 16.46 -5.52 -6.01
CA ILE A 83 15.47 -6.49 -5.50
C ILE A 83 16.18 -7.55 -4.64
N ASP A 84 17.29 -8.11 -5.10
CA ASP A 84 18.06 -9.11 -4.36
C ASP A 84 18.57 -8.56 -3.02
N LEU A 85 19.00 -7.30 -2.97
CA LEU A 85 19.42 -6.64 -1.73
C LEU A 85 18.26 -6.51 -0.73
N VAL A 86 17.07 -6.11 -1.22
CA VAL A 86 15.87 -5.98 -0.39
C VAL A 86 15.44 -7.35 0.14
N LYS A 87 15.47 -8.40 -0.69
CA LYS A 87 15.20 -9.77 -0.26
C LYS A 87 16.14 -10.21 0.85
N ALA A 88 17.44 -10.05 0.67
CA ALA A 88 18.44 -10.40 1.68
C ALA A 88 18.18 -9.68 3.01
N PHE A 89 17.88 -8.37 2.96
CA PHE A 89 17.56 -7.58 4.15
C PHE A 89 16.26 -8.06 4.84
N CYS A 90 15.18 -8.22 4.07
CA CYS A 90 13.89 -8.65 4.61
C CYS A 90 13.95 -10.07 5.18
N SER A 91 14.64 -10.99 4.52
CA SER A 91 14.89 -12.35 5.00
C SER A 91 15.72 -12.33 6.28
N TYR A 92 16.82 -11.55 6.34
CA TYR A 92 17.57 -11.35 7.59
C TYR A 92 16.69 -10.83 8.74
N VAL A 93 15.85 -9.82 8.49
CA VAL A 93 14.95 -9.25 9.50
C VAL A 93 14.00 -10.33 10.03
N TYR A 94 13.34 -11.06 9.13
CA TYR A 94 12.37 -12.08 9.50
C TYR A 94 13.04 -13.25 10.22
N GLU A 95 14.18 -13.74 9.72
CA GLU A 95 14.94 -14.82 10.34
C GLU A 95 15.50 -14.41 11.70
N THR A 96 15.91 -13.15 11.89
CA THR A 96 16.46 -12.69 13.17
C THR A 96 15.39 -12.48 14.23
N HIS A 97 14.23 -11.93 13.85
CA HIS A 97 13.22 -11.46 14.81
C HIS A 97 11.89 -12.25 14.81
N GLY A 98 11.66 -13.08 13.80
CA GLY A 98 10.38 -13.80 13.60
C GLY A 98 9.21 -12.88 13.20
N ARG A 99 9.51 -11.68 12.68
CA ARG A 99 8.50 -10.69 12.21
C ARG A 99 9.08 -9.74 11.17
N PHE A 100 8.20 -9.09 10.44
CA PHE A 100 8.52 -7.95 9.58
C PHE A 100 7.36 -6.93 9.59
N PRO A 101 7.60 -5.63 9.79
CA PRO A 101 8.87 -4.99 10.15
C PRO A 101 9.25 -5.24 11.63
N VAL A 102 10.45 -4.81 12.04
CA VAL A 102 10.98 -5.07 13.40
C VAL A 102 10.28 -4.23 14.48
N THR A 103 10.08 -2.93 14.21
CA THR A 103 9.79 -1.92 15.24
C THR A 103 8.31 -1.60 15.42
N SER A 104 7.45 -2.00 14.49
CA SER A 104 6.00 -1.85 14.57
C SER A 104 5.33 -3.17 14.29
N ASP A 105 4.06 -3.32 14.68
CA ASP A 105 3.25 -4.47 14.28
C ASP A 105 3.14 -4.59 12.76
N THR A 106 3.04 -5.83 12.28
CA THR A 106 2.94 -6.10 10.84
C THR A 106 1.63 -5.55 10.30
N MET A 107 0.56 -5.74 11.07
CA MET A 107 -0.71 -5.06 10.87
C MET A 107 -0.89 -3.98 11.93
N LEU A 108 -0.84 -2.73 11.48
CA LEU A 108 -1.07 -1.55 12.30
C LEU A 108 -2.19 -0.73 11.66
N VAL A 109 -3.13 -0.26 12.47
CA VAL A 109 -4.15 0.70 12.05
C VAL A 109 -3.81 2.06 12.66
N PRO A 110 -3.00 2.89 11.99
CA PRO A 110 -2.81 4.26 12.43
C PRO A 110 -4.10 5.04 12.15
N ILE A 111 -4.65 5.74 13.15
CA ILE A 111 -5.74 6.69 12.93
C ILE A 111 -5.11 7.99 12.43
N TRP A 112 -5.41 8.37 11.20
CA TRP A 112 -4.99 9.62 10.60
C TRP A 112 -6.20 10.37 10.04
N LEU A 113 -6.35 11.64 10.41
CA LEU A 113 -7.36 12.53 9.84
C LEU A 113 -6.65 13.69 9.14
N GLN A 114 -6.87 13.82 7.84
CA GLN A 114 -6.43 14.97 7.06
C GLN A 114 -7.66 15.75 6.62
N VAL A 115 -7.70 17.04 6.94
CA VAL A 115 -8.76 17.96 6.51
C VAL A 115 -8.10 19.05 5.67
N HIS A 116 -8.54 19.22 4.43
CA HIS A 116 -8.00 20.22 3.51
C HIS A 116 -9.08 20.68 2.52
N HIS A 117 -8.94 21.89 1.99
CA HIS A 117 -9.68 22.33 0.80
C HIS A 117 -8.84 21.98 -0.42
N LEU A 118 -9.38 21.16 -1.31
CA LEU A 118 -8.69 20.78 -2.54
C LEU A 118 -8.67 21.96 -3.52
N ASP A 119 -7.53 22.17 -4.16
CA ASP A 119 -7.40 23.02 -5.33
C ASP A 119 -8.00 22.28 -6.55
N LEU A 120 -9.30 22.44 -6.77
CA LEU A 120 -10.00 21.72 -7.83
C LEU A 120 -9.43 22.03 -9.21
N ASP A 121 -8.95 23.25 -9.45
CA ASP A 121 -8.37 23.65 -10.73
C ASP A 121 -7.08 22.87 -11.02
N PHE A 122 -6.22 22.68 -10.00
CA PHE A 122 -5.02 21.84 -10.12
C PHE A 122 -5.38 20.38 -10.45
N TYR A 123 -6.35 19.80 -9.72
CA TYR A 123 -6.75 18.41 -9.95
C TYR A 123 -7.41 18.23 -11.32
N ASP A 124 -8.30 19.14 -11.72
CA ASP A 124 -8.97 19.08 -13.03
C ASP A 124 -7.98 19.27 -14.18
N LYS A 125 -6.88 19.99 -13.97
CA LYS A 125 -5.82 20.10 -14.97
C LYS A 125 -4.99 18.83 -15.12
N HIS A 126 -4.63 18.16 -14.02
CA HIS A 126 -3.57 17.13 -14.03
C HIS A 126 -4.05 15.68 -13.82
N TYR A 127 -5.20 15.47 -13.17
CA TYR A 127 -5.69 14.17 -12.72
C TYR A 127 -6.98 13.77 -13.46
N PRO A 128 -7.25 12.47 -13.66
CA PRO A 128 -8.57 12.02 -14.10
C PRO A 128 -9.67 12.55 -13.17
N ARG A 129 -10.86 12.83 -13.71
CA ARG A 129 -11.96 13.45 -12.94
C ARG A 129 -12.32 12.61 -11.72
N GLU A 130 -12.24 11.29 -11.88
CA GLU A 130 -12.54 10.25 -10.92
C GLU A 130 -11.66 10.30 -9.66
N MET A 131 -10.52 11.01 -9.70
CA MET A 131 -9.64 11.17 -8.53
C MET A 131 -10.20 12.08 -7.45
N VAL A 132 -11.13 12.97 -7.82
CA VAL A 132 -11.82 13.85 -6.87
C VAL A 132 -13.30 13.52 -6.92
N THR A 133 -13.79 12.92 -5.83
CA THR A 133 -15.20 12.54 -5.67
C THR A 133 -16.13 13.75 -5.70
N GLU A 134 -17.39 13.55 -6.08
CA GLU A 134 -18.38 14.64 -6.09
C GLU A 134 -18.58 15.27 -4.69
N ALA A 135 -18.49 14.48 -3.61
CA ALA A 135 -18.55 15.01 -2.25
C ALA A 135 -17.39 15.98 -1.94
N GLN A 136 -16.19 15.70 -2.43
CA GLN A 136 -15.04 16.59 -2.30
C GLN A 136 -15.17 17.84 -3.18
N ARG A 137 -15.75 17.72 -4.38
CA ARG A 137 -15.98 18.87 -5.28
C ARG A 137 -17.01 19.84 -4.71
N HIS A 138 -18.05 19.31 -4.07
CA HIS A 138 -19.10 20.10 -3.45
C HIS A 138 -18.76 20.48 -2.00
N HIS A 139 -17.50 20.35 -1.57
CA HIS A 139 -17.08 20.62 -0.19
C HIS A 139 -17.58 21.99 0.31
N MET A 140 -17.42 23.04 -0.49
CA MET A 140 -17.87 24.39 -0.11
C MET A 140 -19.37 24.51 0.09
N GLU A 141 -20.16 23.86 -0.78
CA GLU A 141 -21.62 23.84 -0.65
C GLU A 141 -22.09 23.00 0.54
N LEU A 142 -21.48 21.83 0.73
CA LEU A 142 -21.93 20.86 1.74
C LEU A 142 -21.51 21.25 3.17
N TRP A 143 -20.35 21.87 3.33
CA TRP A 143 -19.74 22.10 4.64
C TRP A 143 -19.65 23.57 5.06
N HIS A 144 -19.74 24.50 4.12
CA HIS A 144 -19.56 25.93 4.39
C HIS A 144 -20.76 26.80 4.00
N LYS A 145 -21.86 26.19 3.55
CA LYS A 145 -23.10 26.92 3.36
C LYS A 145 -23.58 27.43 4.71
N GLU A 146 -23.79 28.73 4.82
CA GLU A 146 -24.39 29.32 6.01
C GLU A 146 -25.76 28.67 6.25
N SER A 147 -25.97 28.20 7.47
CA SER A 147 -27.31 27.79 7.89
C SER A 147 -28.14 29.05 8.00
N GLY A 148 -29.01 29.28 7.01
CA GLY A 148 -30.01 30.35 7.07
C GLY A 148 -31.01 30.15 8.19
#